data_AF-A0A819IIP5-F1
#
_entry.id   AF-A0A819IIP5-F1
#
_cell.length_a   1.000
_cell.length_b   1.000
_cell.length_c   1.000
_cell.angle_alpha   90.00
_cell.angle_beta   90.00
_cell.angle_gamma   90.00
#
_symmetry.space_group_name_H-M   'P 1'
#
loop_
_entity.id
_entity.type
_entity.pdbx_description
1 polymer ?
#
loop_
_entity_poly.entity_id
_entity_poly.type
_entity_poly.pdbx_seq_one_letter_code
_entity_poly.pdbx_strand_id
1 'polypeptide(L)'
;MHQVDIEILNCRSSKVKCVDDDMDILLYVKDSISFASLHDETKWPLKIAGEDYMFPSRPSIPPQLSVIIKNVNVRIDFEEFTNDVKSMIPEVINVIRMKNKFGNIIHMVKLELSSVSARQDLLDAKKLMINYISYEITEFLSPAQVLICSKCSGIGHFRKQCSEQDETCKNCAQAFPDLKSHQCSASPVCKHCQGNHLSNSMKCPVIKSFRAELTRKLLSSDTNPTAVTPNNNNNNYCFNPLNFPPLPSTQAQLNNPMMSKLDDLIVKINDVKDHLASITLKHDKFEKFMVEKAKQDTHVSQQIDTLSANDQEFKKDLLNHHMLLQRHENFFTKLFIPMLEDVFSWMALQNQDKKGNTLDADLKCRLERYVVQMRKTREGKHRFN
;
A
#
# COMPACT_ATOMS: atom_id res chain seq x y z
N MET A 1 4.04 -32.55 5.10
CA MET A 1 3.60 -31.92 3.84
C MET A 1 2.11 -31.70 3.94
N HIS A 2 1.67 -30.46 4.11
CA HIS A 2 0.23 -30.16 4.06
C HIS A 2 -0.18 -30.18 2.59
N GLN A 3 -1.11 -31.07 2.25
CA GLN A 3 -1.74 -31.10 0.95
C GLN A 3 -2.59 -29.83 0.86
N VAL A 4 -2.16 -28.89 0.01
CA VAL A 4 -2.93 -27.67 -0.25
C VAL A 4 -3.90 -28.00 -1.36
N ASP A 5 -5.19 -28.09 -1.01
CA ASP A 5 -6.24 -28.29 -1.99
C ASP A 5 -6.44 -26.99 -2.78
N ILE A 6 -6.23 -27.04 -4.09
CA ILE A 6 -6.37 -25.89 -4.98
C ILE A 6 -7.81 -25.83 -5.47
N GLU A 7 -8.52 -24.76 -5.13
CA GLU A 7 -9.92 -24.55 -5.53
C GLU A 7 -10.02 -23.65 -6.77
N ILE A 8 -10.20 -24.26 -7.94
CA ILE A 8 -10.42 -23.57 -9.22
C ILE A 8 -11.92 -23.36 -9.45
N LEU A 9 -12.35 -22.10 -9.55
CA LEU A 9 -13.73 -21.71 -9.81
C LEU A 9 -14.09 -21.73 -11.30
N ASN A 10 -13.16 -21.32 -12.16
CA ASN A 10 -13.39 -21.21 -13.59
C ASN A 10 -12.07 -21.23 -14.37
N CYS A 11 -12.13 -21.69 -15.62
CA CYS A 11 -11.04 -21.60 -16.58
C CYS A 11 -11.61 -21.08 -17.90
N ARG A 12 -10.96 -20.08 -18.50
CA ARG A 12 -11.41 -19.48 -19.77
C ARG A 12 -10.21 -19.17 -20.65
N SER A 13 -10.33 -19.41 -21.95
CA SER A 13 -9.41 -18.83 -22.92
C SER A 13 -9.64 -17.32 -23.02
N SER A 14 -8.55 -16.57 -23.09
CA SER A 14 -8.59 -15.14 -23.41
C SER A 14 -9.10 -14.96 -24.83
N LYS A 15 -9.86 -13.87 -25.05
CA LYS A 15 -10.33 -13.49 -26.39
C LYS A 15 -9.32 -12.60 -27.12
N VAL A 16 -8.23 -12.23 -26.46
CA VAL A 16 -7.14 -11.47 -27.06
C VAL A 16 -6.38 -12.43 -27.95
N LYS A 17 -6.25 -12.12 -29.25
CA LYS A 17 -5.38 -12.90 -30.13
C LYS A 17 -3.95 -12.67 -29.67
N CYS A 18 -3.30 -13.71 -29.18
CA CYS A 18 -1.86 -13.68 -29.03
C CYS A 18 -1.22 -13.63 -30.44
N VAL A 19 -0.02 -13.08 -30.51
CA VAL A 19 0.82 -13.17 -31.69
C VAL A 19 1.37 -14.60 -31.69
N ASP A 20 1.39 -15.26 -32.86
CA ASP A 20 1.95 -16.61 -33.08
C ASP A 20 1.28 -17.76 -32.30
N ASP A 21 0.18 -18.35 -32.79
CA ASP A 21 -0.50 -19.62 -32.34
C ASP A 21 -0.69 -19.87 -30.81
N ASP A 22 -0.33 -18.89 -29.97
CA ASP A 22 -0.36 -18.96 -28.52
C ASP A 22 -1.79 -18.73 -28.00
N MET A 23 -2.12 -19.39 -26.90
CA MET A 23 -3.39 -19.21 -26.21
C MET A 23 -3.19 -18.80 -24.76
N ASP A 24 -3.68 -17.61 -24.42
CA ASP A 24 -3.77 -17.17 -23.03
C ASP A 24 -4.91 -17.90 -22.31
N ILE A 25 -4.58 -18.59 -21.21
CA ILE A 25 -5.56 -19.26 -20.35
C ILE A 25 -5.70 -18.47 -19.04
N LEU A 26 -6.94 -18.08 -18.73
CA LEU A 26 -7.31 -17.39 -17.49
C LEU A 26 -7.88 -18.40 -16.49
N LEU A 27 -7.15 -18.61 -15.39
CA LEU A 27 -7.58 -19.41 -14.26
C LEU A 27 -8.15 -18.51 -13.15
N TYR A 28 -9.38 -18.81 -12.74
CA TYR A 28 -10.06 -18.13 -11.65
C TYR A 28 -10.07 -19.05 -10.44
N VAL A 29 -9.40 -18.64 -9.38
CA VAL A 29 -9.32 -19.38 -8.11
C VAL A 29 -10.20 -18.74 -7.05
N LYS A 30 -10.58 -19.53 -6.05
CA LYS A 30 -11.48 -19.08 -4.98
C LYS A 30 -10.79 -18.18 -3.96
N ASP A 31 -9.56 -18.51 -3.59
CA ASP A 31 -8.85 -17.87 -2.49
C ASP A 31 -7.38 -17.55 -2.83
N SER A 32 -6.76 -16.75 -1.95
CA SER A 32 -5.36 -16.32 -2.08
C SER A 32 -4.37 -17.47 -1.89
N ILE A 33 -4.74 -18.54 -1.18
CA ILE A 33 -3.89 -19.71 -0.95
C ILE A 33 -3.75 -20.52 -2.24
N SER A 34 -4.87 -20.77 -2.91
CA SER A 34 -4.94 -21.40 -4.24
C SER A 34 -4.17 -20.56 -5.25
N PHE A 35 -4.31 -19.23 -5.23
CA PHE A 35 -3.53 -18.33 -6.09
C PHE A 35 -2.03 -18.44 -5.83
N ALA A 36 -1.59 -18.30 -4.58
CA ALA A 36 -0.17 -18.37 -4.20
C ALA A 36 0.45 -19.73 -4.59
N SER A 37 -0.33 -20.81 -4.49
CA SER A 37 0.10 -22.15 -4.90
C SER A 37 0.28 -22.28 -6.41
N LEU A 38 -0.65 -21.72 -7.21
CA LEU A 38 -0.55 -21.72 -8.67
C LEU A 38 0.47 -20.71 -9.20
N HIS A 39 0.84 -19.70 -8.42
CA HIS A 39 1.86 -18.73 -8.81
C HIS A 39 3.29 -19.26 -8.62
N ASP A 40 3.46 -20.32 -7.85
CA ASP A 40 4.76 -20.93 -7.61
C ASP A 40 5.16 -21.82 -8.78
N GLU A 41 6.03 -21.32 -9.66
CA GLU A 41 6.49 -22.02 -10.86
C GLU A 41 7.12 -23.38 -10.54
N THR A 42 7.71 -23.54 -9.35
CA THR A 42 8.33 -24.80 -8.93
C THR A 42 7.33 -25.93 -8.71
N LYS A 43 6.06 -25.59 -8.54
CA LYS A 43 4.96 -26.55 -8.34
C LYS A 43 4.34 -27.02 -9.66
N TRP A 44 4.71 -26.43 -10.79
CA TRP A 44 4.16 -26.81 -12.09
C TRP A 44 5.05 -27.82 -12.81
N PRO A 45 4.46 -28.73 -13.61
CA PRO A 45 5.21 -29.66 -14.44
C PRO A 45 5.94 -28.90 -15.56
N LEU A 46 7.01 -29.44 -16.13
CA LEU A 46 7.73 -28.76 -17.24
C LEU A 46 6.88 -28.55 -18.50
N LYS A 47 5.91 -29.45 -18.73
CA LYS A 47 4.98 -29.41 -19.87
C LYS A 47 3.57 -29.75 -19.38
N ILE A 48 2.56 -29.16 -20.01
CA ILE A 48 1.15 -29.46 -19.73
C ILE A 48 0.59 -30.14 -20.98
N ALA A 49 0.16 -31.39 -20.85
CA ALA A 49 -0.33 -32.19 -21.98
C ALA A 49 0.65 -32.29 -23.18
N GLY A 50 1.95 -32.13 -22.94
CA GLY A 50 3.00 -32.15 -23.98
C GLY A 50 3.39 -30.76 -24.51
N GLU A 51 2.56 -29.75 -24.26
CA GLU A 51 2.78 -28.37 -24.70
C GLU A 51 3.65 -27.61 -23.69
N ASP A 52 4.40 -26.65 -24.22
CA ASP A 52 5.13 -25.68 -23.43
C ASP A 52 4.18 -24.56 -22.97
N TYR A 53 4.49 -23.95 -21.84
CA TYR A 53 3.72 -22.84 -21.29
C TYR A 53 4.65 -21.83 -20.63
N MET A 54 4.17 -20.59 -20.50
CA MET A 54 4.90 -19.52 -19.85
C MET A 54 3.99 -18.76 -18.90
N PHE A 55 4.53 -18.32 -17.77
CA PHE A 55 3.83 -17.41 -16.88
C PHE A 55 3.86 -15.98 -17.43
N PRO A 56 2.81 -15.18 -17.18
CA PRO A 56 2.82 -13.78 -17.56
C PRO A 56 3.91 -13.04 -16.78
N SER A 57 4.67 -12.17 -17.47
CA SER A 57 5.76 -11.41 -16.85
C SER A 57 5.31 -10.48 -15.72
N ARG A 58 4.01 -10.13 -15.71
CA ARG A 58 3.36 -9.31 -14.67
C ARG A 58 2.00 -9.92 -14.30
N PRO A 59 1.97 -10.89 -13.39
CA PRO A 59 0.73 -11.50 -12.95
C PRO A 59 -0.13 -10.49 -12.20
N SER A 60 -1.45 -10.58 -12.39
CA SER A 60 -2.42 -9.75 -11.66
C SER A 60 -2.58 -10.27 -10.24
N ILE A 61 -1.74 -9.79 -9.32
CA ILE A 61 -1.77 -10.23 -7.91
C ILE A 61 -3.09 -9.80 -7.25
N PRO A 62 -3.80 -10.73 -6.59
CA PRO A 62 -5.05 -10.42 -5.91
C PRO A 62 -4.84 -9.41 -4.77
N PRO A 63 -5.81 -8.51 -4.49
CA PRO A 63 -5.73 -7.57 -3.38
C PRO A 63 -5.46 -8.22 -2.02
N GLN A 64 -5.93 -9.45 -1.82
CA GLN A 64 -5.75 -10.25 -0.61
C GLN A 64 -4.28 -10.66 -0.37
N LEU A 65 -3.39 -10.48 -1.34
CA LEU A 65 -1.94 -10.66 -1.22
C LEU A 65 -1.19 -9.32 -1.28
N SER A 66 -1.88 -8.21 -1.03
CA SER A 66 -1.30 -6.88 -1.09
C SER A 66 -1.32 -6.18 0.27
N VAL A 67 -0.30 -5.37 0.53
CA VAL A 67 -0.22 -4.47 1.70
C VAL A 67 0.16 -3.06 1.27
N ILE A 68 -0.08 -2.08 2.13
CA ILE A 68 0.28 -0.68 1.94
C ILE A 68 1.33 -0.27 2.96
N ILE A 69 2.42 0.31 2.47
CA ILE A 69 3.37 1.08 3.25
C ILE A 69 2.92 2.55 3.24
N LYS A 70 2.72 3.13 4.42
CA LYS A 70 2.38 4.55 4.59
C LYS A 70 3.62 5.40 4.85
N ASN A 71 3.46 6.71 4.68
CA ASN A 71 4.45 7.75 4.97
C ASN A 71 5.74 7.62 4.16
N VAL A 72 5.68 7.03 2.97
CA VAL A 72 6.83 6.99 2.06
C VAL A 72 7.03 8.37 1.45
N ASN A 73 8.25 8.91 1.49
CA ASN A 73 8.53 10.25 0.95
C ASN A 73 8.27 10.29 -0.57
N VAL A 74 7.55 11.30 -1.04
CA VAL A 74 7.23 11.50 -2.47
C VAL A 74 8.50 11.65 -3.33
N ARG A 75 9.59 12.17 -2.75
CA ARG A 75 10.87 12.44 -3.40
C ARG A 75 11.91 11.33 -3.26
N ILE A 76 11.59 10.22 -2.61
CA ILE A 76 12.51 9.09 -2.49
C ILE A 76 12.86 8.54 -3.88
N ASP A 77 14.10 8.11 -4.08
CA ASP A 77 14.45 7.30 -5.24
C ASP A 77 13.64 6.00 -5.16
N PHE A 78 12.70 5.85 -6.08
CA PHE A 78 11.77 4.73 -6.05
C PHE A 78 12.40 3.44 -6.55
N GLU A 79 13.43 3.51 -7.38
CA GLU A 79 14.13 2.34 -7.88
C GLU A 79 15.02 1.74 -6.79
N GLU A 80 15.80 2.59 -6.10
CA GLU A 80 16.58 2.21 -4.92
C GLU A 80 15.67 1.62 -3.84
N PHE A 81 14.59 2.34 -3.47
CA PHE A 81 13.62 1.85 -2.49
C PHE A 81 13.01 0.50 -2.88
N THR A 82 12.72 0.28 -4.17
CA THR A 82 12.18 -0.98 -4.65
C THR A 82 13.19 -2.12 -4.48
N ASN A 83 14.46 -1.87 -4.77
CA ASN A 83 15.53 -2.84 -4.61
C ASN A 83 15.73 -3.20 -3.14
N ASP A 84 15.71 -2.21 -2.24
CA ASP A 84 15.86 -2.44 -0.81
C ASP A 84 14.70 -3.26 -0.23
N VAL A 85 13.47 -2.94 -0.61
CA VAL A 85 12.28 -3.70 -0.21
C VAL A 85 12.39 -5.16 -0.67
N LYS A 86 12.78 -5.39 -1.94
CA LYS A 86 12.93 -6.75 -2.49
C LYS A 86 14.09 -7.51 -1.89
N SER A 87 15.18 -6.83 -1.53
CA SER A 87 16.31 -7.44 -0.83
C SER A 87 15.94 -7.85 0.59
N MET A 88 15.06 -7.10 1.25
CA MET A 88 14.61 -7.39 2.61
C MET A 88 13.51 -8.45 2.64
N ILE A 89 12.59 -8.41 1.66
CA ILE A 89 11.43 -9.31 1.55
C ILE A 89 11.39 -9.90 0.14
N PRO A 90 12.07 -11.03 -0.09
CA PRO A 90 12.13 -11.69 -1.41
C PRO A 90 10.76 -12.08 -1.98
N GLU A 91 9.76 -12.27 -1.12
CA GLU A 91 8.38 -12.60 -1.49
C GLU A 91 7.62 -11.42 -2.13
N VAL A 92 8.19 -10.22 -2.14
CA VAL A 92 7.60 -9.05 -2.81
C VAL A 92 7.85 -9.14 -4.31
N ILE A 93 6.78 -9.37 -5.07
CA ILE A 93 6.81 -9.44 -6.53
C ILE A 93 6.88 -8.01 -7.11
N ASN A 94 5.92 -7.17 -6.70
CA ASN A 94 5.76 -5.82 -7.22
C ASN A 94 5.76 -4.78 -6.10
N VAL A 95 6.46 -3.68 -6.34
CA VAL A 95 6.43 -2.46 -5.53
C VAL A 95 5.81 -1.37 -6.39
N ILE A 96 4.63 -0.89 -6.01
CA ILE A 96 3.80 0.00 -6.84
C ILE A 96 3.61 1.33 -6.14
N ARG A 97 4.09 2.41 -6.77
CA ARG A 97 3.88 3.77 -6.30
C ARG A 97 2.42 4.19 -6.52
N MET A 98 1.70 4.50 -5.44
CA MET A 98 0.31 4.93 -5.56
C MET A 98 0.22 6.39 -6.05
N LYS A 99 -0.84 6.67 -6.80
CA LYS A 99 -1.18 8.01 -7.31
C LYS A 99 -2.61 8.36 -6.89
N ASN A 100 -2.86 9.65 -6.67
CA ASN A 100 -4.20 10.15 -6.44
C ASN A 100 -5.01 10.19 -7.77
N LYS A 101 -6.27 10.63 -7.69
CA LYS A 101 -7.16 10.74 -8.87
C LYS A 101 -6.67 11.73 -9.93
N PHE A 102 -5.77 12.65 -9.56
CA PHE A 102 -5.18 13.65 -10.44
C PHE A 102 -3.83 13.19 -11.01
N GLY A 103 -3.39 11.96 -10.70
CA GLY A 103 -2.12 11.40 -11.16
C GLY A 103 -0.90 11.80 -10.29
N ASN A 104 -1.09 12.61 -9.25
CA ASN A 104 0.00 12.99 -8.35
C ASN A 104 0.36 11.82 -7.44
N ILE A 105 1.66 11.61 -7.26
CA ILE A 105 2.21 10.61 -6.35
C ILE A 105 1.79 10.93 -4.91
N ILE A 106 1.38 9.90 -4.18
CA ILE A 106 1.02 10.02 -2.75
C ILE A 106 2.06 9.31 -1.87
N HIS A 107 2.02 9.59 -0.57
CA HIS A 107 2.91 9.00 0.44
C HIS A 107 2.58 7.53 0.78
N MET A 108 2.02 6.79 -0.18
CA MET A 108 1.64 5.38 -0.03
C MET A 108 2.25 4.56 -1.15
N VAL A 109 2.80 3.41 -0.78
CA VAL A 109 3.33 2.41 -1.72
C VAL A 109 2.59 1.11 -1.47
N LYS A 110 2.12 0.48 -2.55
CA LYS A 110 1.50 -0.84 -2.51
C LYS A 110 2.57 -1.89 -2.75
N LEU A 111 2.63 -2.90 -1.87
CA LEU A 111 3.40 -4.11 -2.08
C LEU A 111 2.46 -5.24 -2.49
N GLU A 112 2.88 -6.03 -3.48
CA GLU A 112 2.20 -7.25 -3.89
C GLU A 112 3.09 -8.45 -3.61
N LEU A 113 2.58 -9.41 -2.84
CA LEU A 113 3.33 -10.56 -2.33
C LEU A 113 2.96 -11.85 -3.05
N SER A 114 3.92 -12.78 -3.12
CA SER A 114 3.70 -14.14 -3.61
C SER A 114 3.11 -15.07 -2.55
N SER A 115 3.32 -14.77 -1.26
CA SER A 115 2.96 -15.66 -0.15
C SER A 115 1.94 -15.04 0.81
N VAL A 116 0.99 -15.88 1.24
CA VAL A 116 0.01 -15.55 2.29
C VAL A 116 0.69 -15.38 3.65
N SER A 117 1.69 -16.20 3.97
CA SER A 117 2.40 -16.12 5.26
C SER A 117 3.17 -14.82 5.38
N ALA A 118 3.95 -14.47 4.35
CA ALA A 118 4.72 -13.23 4.32
C ALA A 118 3.82 -12.00 4.44
N ARG A 119 2.64 -12.01 3.80
CA ARG A 119 1.64 -10.95 4.00
C ARG A 119 1.22 -10.87 5.47
N GLN A 120 0.88 -12.00 6.09
CA GLN A 120 0.39 -12.01 7.46
C GLN A 120 1.47 -11.53 8.43
N ASP A 121 2.72 -11.97 8.26
CA ASP A 121 3.86 -11.56 9.07
C ASP A 121 4.07 -10.03 9.01
N LEU A 122 3.93 -9.43 7.83
CA LEU A 122 4.01 -7.97 7.66
C LEU A 122 2.85 -7.22 8.34
N LEU A 123 1.64 -7.76 8.26
CA LEU A 123 0.46 -7.17 8.90
C LEU A 123 0.54 -7.26 10.43
N ASP A 124 1.03 -8.39 10.95
CA ASP A 124 1.21 -8.62 12.38
C ASP A 124 2.32 -7.73 12.94
N ALA A 125 3.41 -7.55 12.19
CA ALA A 125 4.50 -6.64 12.55
C ALA A 125 4.05 -5.16 12.59
N LYS A 126 3.07 -4.77 11.76
CA LYS A 126 2.55 -3.39 11.58
C LYS A 126 3.56 -2.33 11.16
N LYS A 127 4.86 -2.63 11.22
CA LYS A 127 5.95 -1.74 10.89
C LYS A 127 7.02 -2.49 10.10
N LEU A 128 7.62 -1.80 9.13
CA LEU A 128 8.73 -2.29 8.32
C LEU A 128 9.91 -1.34 8.44
N MET A 129 11.11 -1.87 8.65
CA MET A 129 12.32 -1.05 8.75
C MET A 129 13.15 -1.20 7.47
N ILE A 130 13.24 -0.16 6.65
CA ILE A 130 14.04 -0.15 5.42
C ILE A 130 15.05 0.99 5.55
N ASN A 131 16.34 0.70 5.36
CA ASN A 131 17.43 1.67 5.50
C ASN A 131 17.35 2.50 6.78
N TYR A 132 17.11 1.84 7.91
CA TYR A 132 16.96 2.46 9.24
C TYR A 132 15.74 3.39 9.40
N ILE A 133 14.85 3.45 8.42
CA ILE A 133 13.59 4.18 8.48
C ILE A 133 12.46 3.21 8.77
N SER A 134 11.66 3.50 9.80
CA SER A 134 10.48 2.71 10.15
C SER A 134 9.24 3.24 9.44
N TYR A 135 8.60 2.39 8.66
CA TYR A 135 7.36 2.66 7.94
C TYR A 135 6.19 1.90 8.56
N GLU A 136 5.00 2.48 8.52
CA GLU A 136 3.76 1.81 8.95
C GLU A 136 3.19 0.96 7.82
N ILE A 137 2.83 -0.28 8.14
CA ILE A 137 2.17 -1.22 7.22
C ILE A 137 0.69 -1.34 7.59
N THR A 138 -0.16 -1.35 6.58
CA THR A 138 -1.58 -1.67 6.71
C THR A 138 -2.07 -2.55 5.58
N GLU A 139 -3.18 -3.24 5.80
CA GLU A 139 -3.82 -4.03 4.75
C GLU A 139 -4.23 -3.19 3.55
N PHE A 140 -4.02 -3.73 2.34
CA PHE A 140 -4.57 -3.14 1.13
C PHE A 140 -6.02 -3.57 0.94
N LEU A 141 -6.93 -2.64 1.16
CA LEU A 141 -8.33 -2.85 0.86
C LEU A 141 -8.64 -2.31 -0.53
N SER A 142 -8.82 -3.24 -1.47
CA SER A 142 -9.29 -2.86 -2.80
C SER A 142 -10.63 -2.14 -2.65
N PRO A 143 -10.81 -0.97 -3.28
CA PRO A 143 -12.07 -0.26 -3.22
C PRO A 143 -13.23 -1.15 -3.68
N ALA A 144 -14.24 -1.35 -2.82
CA ALA A 144 -15.38 -2.22 -3.12
C ALA A 144 -15.98 -1.87 -4.49
N GLN A 145 -16.20 -2.88 -5.32
CA GLN A 145 -16.92 -2.69 -6.58
C GLN A 145 -18.42 -2.67 -6.27
N VAL A 146 -19.09 -1.61 -6.73
CA VAL A 146 -20.53 -1.52 -6.59
C VAL A 146 -21.16 -2.40 -7.66
N LEU A 147 -21.87 -3.45 -7.23
CA LEU A 147 -22.65 -4.28 -8.13
C LEU A 147 -23.80 -3.44 -8.72
N ILE A 148 -23.77 -3.23 -10.04
CA ILE A 148 -24.84 -2.55 -10.77
C ILE A 148 -25.48 -3.57 -11.72
N CYS A 149 -26.78 -3.81 -11.55
CA CYS A 149 -27.54 -4.74 -12.34
C CYS A 149 -27.52 -4.33 -13.81
N SER A 150 -27.11 -5.23 -14.70
CA SER A 150 -27.05 -4.96 -16.13
C SER A 150 -28.42 -4.87 -16.81
N LYS A 151 -29.51 -5.26 -16.13
CA LYS A 151 -30.89 -5.14 -16.62
C LYS A 151 -31.49 -3.79 -16.26
N CYS A 152 -31.69 -3.52 -14.98
CA CYS A 152 -32.37 -2.32 -14.52
C CYS A 152 -31.42 -1.16 -14.17
N SER A 153 -30.10 -1.33 -14.29
CA SER A 153 -29.11 -0.37 -13.78
C SER A 153 -29.26 -0.02 -12.29
N GLY A 154 -29.95 -0.87 -11.51
CA GLY A 154 -30.10 -0.75 -10.07
C GLY A 154 -28.86 -1.23 -9.31
N ILE A 155 -28.65 -0.74 -8.09
CA ILE A 155 -27.50 -1.10 -7.25
C ILE A 155 -27.82 -2.34 -6.41
N GLY A 156 -26.84 -3.22 -6.20
CA GLY A 156 -26.86 -4.22 -5.13
C GLY A 156 -27.45 -5.59 -5.45
N HIS A 157 -27.76 -5.90 -6.72
CA HIS A 157 -28.28 -7.21 -7.11
C HIS A 157 -27.80 -7.66 -8.49
N PHE A 158 -27.78 -8.98 -8.72
CA PHE A 158 -27.45 -9.56 -10.01
C PHE A 158 -28.66 -9.54 -10.95
N ARG A 159 -28.41 -9.56 -12.27
CA ARG A 159 -29.47 -9.63 -13.29
C ARG A 159 -30.43 -10.81 -13.10
N LYS A 160 -29.95 -11.93 -12.58
CA LYS A 160 -30.77 -13.13 -12.28
C LYS A 160 -31.77 -12.93 -11.14
N GLN A 161 -31.51 -11.96 -10.25
CA GLN A 161 -32.34 -11.62 -9.08
C GLN A 161 -33.13 -10.32 -9.31
N CYS A 162 -33.15 -9.83 -10.55
CA CYS A 162 -33.84 -8.59 -10.90
C CYS A 162 -35.33 -8.88 -11.12
N SER A 163 -36.18 -8.23 -10.33
CA SER A 163 -37.65 -8.31 -10.46
C SER A 163 -38.21 -7.43 -11.59
N GLU A 164 -37.45 -6.45 -12.07
CA GLU A 164 -37.88 -5.57 -13.15
C GLU A 164 -38.11 -6.36 -14.44
N GLN A 165 -39.23 -6.12 -15.12
CA GLN A 165 -39.54 -6.73 -16.41
C GLN A 165 -38.74 -6.09 -17.54
N ASP A 166 -38.65 -4.75 -17.52
CA ASP A 166 -37.98 -3.95 -18.56
C ASP A 166 -36.48 -3.73 -18.29
N GLU A 167 -35.74 -3.47 -19.36
CA GLU A 167 -34.33 -3.10 -19.31
C GLU A 167 -34.16 -1.59 -19.29
N THR A 168 -33.33 -1.07 -18.39
CA THR A 168 -33.07 0.37 -18.30
C THR A 168 -31.85 0.75 -19.15
N CYS A 169 -32.04 1.71 -20.06
CA CYS A 169 -30.96 2.29 -20.83
C CYS A 169 -29.94 2.98 -19.91
N LYS A 170 -28.66 2.62 -20.04
CA LYS A 170 -27.56 3.19 -19.24
C LYS A 170 -27.34 4.68 -19.49
N ASN A 171 -27.74 5.15 -20.67
CA ASN A 171 -27.54 6.51 -21.15
C ASN A 171 -28.70 7.41 -20.76
N CYS A 172 -29.96 7.09 -21.11
CA CYS A 172 -31.10 7.97 -20.78
C CYS A 172 -31.87 7.61 -19.50
N ALA A 173 -31.49 6.52 -18.81
CA ALA A 173 -32.16 6.00 -17.62
C ALA A 173 -33.64 5.58 -17.79
N GLN A 174 -34.16 5.53 -19.02
CA GLN A 174 -35.52 5.06 -19.32
C GLN A 174 -35.59 3.55 -19.47
N ALA A 175 -36.73 2.96 -19.08
CA ALA A 175 -37.02 1.55 -19.18
C ALA A 175 -37.61 1.19 -20.55
N PHE A 176 -37.12 0.10 -21.15
CA PHE A 176 -37.55 -0.43 -22.44
C PHE A 176 -37.72 -1.95 -22.36
N PRO A 177 -38.77 -2.52 -22.99
CA PRO A 177 -38.96 -3.97 -23.03
C PRO A 177 -37.83 -4.71 -23.75
N ASP A 178 -37.31 -4.13 -24.85
CA ASP A 178 -36.14 -4.64 -25.56
C ASP A 178 -35.13 -3.53 -25.83
N LEU A 179 -34.01 -3.58 -25.10
CA LEU A 179 -32.93 -2.60 -25.23
C LEU A 179 -32.17 -2.70 -26.56
N LYS A 180 -32.25 -3.84 -27.27
CA LYS A 180 -31.60 -3.98 -28.59
C LYS A 180 -32.26 -3.13 -29.66
N SER A 181 -33.56 -2.88 -29.51
CA SER A 181 -34.35 -2.01 -30.39
C SER A 181 -34.14 -0.51 -30.12
N HIS A 182 -33.55 -0.16 -28.98
CA HIS A 182 -33.43 1.21 -28.53
C HIS A 182 -32.16 1.89 -29.07
N GLN A 183 -32.33 2.83 -29.98
CA GLN A 183 -31.29 3.80 -30.34
C GLN A 183 -31.39 5.04 -29.44
N CYS A 184 -30.44 5.18 -28.52
CA CYS A 184 -30.41 6.31 -27.59
C CYS A 184 -29.74 7.53 -28.22
N SER A 185 -30.52 8.56 -28.57
CA SER A 185 -30.01 9.88 -28.97
C SER A 185 -30.01 10.91 -27.82
N ALA A 186 -30.52 10.54 -26.65
CA ALA A 186 -30.62 11.42 -25.50
C ALA A 186 -29.26 11.66 -24.80
N SER A 187 -29.14 12.79 -24.12
CA SER A 187 -27.99 13.10 -23.27
C SER A 187 -27.88 12.11 -22.10
N PRO A 188 -26.65 11.84 -21.60
CA PRO A 188 -26.43 10.89 -20.53
C PRO A 188 -27.05 11.38 -19.22
N VAL A 189 -28.11 10.72 -18.74
CA VAL A 189 -28.77 10.95 -17.47
C VAL A 189 -28.57 9.73 -16.55
N CYS A 190 -28.18 10.00 -15.31
CA CYS A 190 -27.99 8.96 -14.32
C CYS A 190 -29.31 8.54 -13.66
N LYS A 191 -29.62 7.23 -13.64
CA LYS A 191 -30.79 6.69 -12.92
C LYS A 191 -30.79 7.02 -11.42
N HIS A 192 -29.62 7.15 -10.81
CA HIS A 192 -29.49 7.27 -9.35
C HIS A 192 -29.54 8.72 -8.85
N CYS A 193 -28.89 9.65 -9.54
CA CYS A 193 -28.78 11.04 -9.12
C CYS A 193 -29.33 12.04 -10.13
N GLN A 194 -29.86 11.55 -11.27
CA GLN A 194 -30.41 12.35 -12.37
C GLN A 194 -29.41 13.37 -12.97
N GLY A 195 -28.11 13.18 -12.70
CA GLY A 195 -27.04 14.04 -13.19
C GLY A 195 -26.63 13.72 -14.64
N ASN A 196 -25.88 14.64 -15.24
CA ASN A 196 -25.40 14.54 -16.63
C ASN A 196 -24.20 13.59 -16.77
N HIS A 197 -24.42 12.30 -16.53
CA HIS A 197 -23.46 11.23 -16.75
C HIS A 197 -24.16 9.87 -16.82
N LEU A 198 -23.46 8.85 -17.35
CA LEU A 198 -23.97 7.49 -17.42
C LEU A 198 -24.36 6.94 -16.05
N SER A 199 -25.36 6.06 -16.01
CA SER A 199 -25.86 5.45 -14.77
C SER A 199 -24.81 4.62 -14.03
N ASN A 200 -23.80 4.10 -14.72
CA ASN A 200 -22.67 3.35 -14.14
C ASN A 200 -21.42 4.20 -13.88
N SER A 201 -21.51 5.52 -14.03
CA SER A 201 -20.35 6.41 -13.90
C SER A 201 -19.84 6.47 -12.46
N MET A 202 -18.52 6.36 -12.29
CA MET A 202 -17.83 6.55 -11.02
C MET A 202 -17.91 7.99 -10.48
N LYS A 203 -18.41 8.93 -11.30
CA LYS A 203 -18.67 10.32 -10.90
C LYS A 203 -20.00 10.48 -10.14
N CYS A 204 -20.88 9.47 -10.17
CA CYS A 204 -22.17 9.54 -9.50
C CYS A 204 -22.01 9.64 -7.96
N PRO A 205 -22.60 10.66 -7.30
CA PRO A 205 -22.52 10.82 -5.85
C PRO A 205 -23.18 9.65 -5.09
N VAL A 206 -24.26 9.08 -5.63
CA VAL A 206 -24.98 7.94 -5.01
C VAL A 206 -24.16 6.65 -5.07
N ILE A 207 -23.52 6.36 -6.22
CA ILE A 207 -22.62 5.22 -6.33
C ILE A 207 -21.41 5.41 -5.41
N LYS A 208 -20.90 6.65 -5.32
CA LYS A 208 -19.77 6.99 -4.44
C LYS A 208 -20.10 6.79 -2.97
N SER A 209 -21.28 7.20 -2.49
CA SER A 209 -21.70 7.00 -1.10
C SER A 209 -21.92 5.52 -0.79
N PHE A 210 -22.60 4.78 -1.67
CA PHE A 210 -22.83 3.35 -1.51
C PHE A 210 -21.51 2.56 -1.45
N ARG A 211 -20.54 2.91 -2.30
CA ARG A 211 -19.19 2.36 -2.28
C ARG A 211 -18.46 2.63 -0.97
N ALA A 212 -18.56 3.86 -0.47
CA ALA A 212 -17.94 4.24 0.80
C ALA A 212 -18.56 3.47 1.97
N GLU A 213 -19.88 3.23 1.94
CA GLU A 213 -20.56 2.41 2.94
C GLU A 213 -20.15 0.93 2.88
N LEU A 214 -20.10 0.32 1.68
CA LEU A 214 -19.59 -1.04 1.50
C LEU A 214 -18.15 -1.16 2.03
N THR A 215 -17.30 -0.20 1.68
CA THR A 215 -15.91 -0.19 2.15
C THR A 215 -15.85 -0.05 3.66
N ARG A 216 -16.70 0.79 4.28
CA ARG A 216 -16.80 0.93 5.73
C ARG A 216 -17.26 -0.36 6.41
N LYS A 217 -18.25 -1.06 5.84
CA LYS A 217 -18.73 -2.34 6.37
C LYS A 217 -17.63 -3.40 6.34
N LEU A 218 -16.87 -3.48 5.24
CA LEU A 218 -15.71 -4.37 5.13
C LEU A 218 -14.66 -4.03 6.19
N LEU A 219 -14.32 -2.75 6.35
CA LEU A 219 -13.40 -2.24 7.38
C LEU A 219 -13.85 -2.47 8.82
N SER A 220 -15.15 -2.39 9.10
CA SER A 220 -15.69 -2.54 10.47
C SER A 220 -15.93 -4.00 10.87
N SER A 221 -15.81 -4.94 9.92
CA SER A 221 -16.04 -6.37 10.18
C SER A 221 -14.87 -7.03 10.94
N ASP A 222 -13.75 -6.34 11.11
CA ASP A 222 -12.56 -6.85 11.82
C ASP A 222 -12.66 -6.82 13.36
N THR A 223 -13.82 -6.45 13.92
CA THR A 223 -14.13 -6.70 15.33
C THR A 223 -15.03 -7.94 15.46
N ASN A 224 -14.38 -9.08 15.76
CA ASN A 224 -14.91 -10.40 16.11
C ASN A 224 -15.44 -11.29 14.98
N PRO A 225 -14.70 -12.36 14.60
CA PRO A 225 -15.28 -13.45 13.83
C PRO A 225 -16.15 -14.29 14.78
N THR A 226 -17.41 -13.90 14.94
CA THR A 226 -18.39 -14.86 15.47
C THR A 226 -18.81 -15.72 14.29
N ALA A 227 -18.41 -16.99 14.34
CA ALA A 227 -18.80 -18.02 13.39
C ALA A 227 -20.32 -17.98 13.16
N VAL A 228 -20.74 -17.53 11.98
CA VAL A 228 -22.10 -17.75 11.52
C VAL A 228 -22.10 -19.11 10.84
N THR A 229 -22.40 -20.14 11.64
CA THR A 229 -22.80 -21.44 11.11
C THR A 229 -24.01 -21.26 10.19
N PRO A 230 -24.08 -21.98 9.05
CA PRO A 230 -25.26 -21.96 8.21
C PRO A 230 -26.38 -22.71 8.92
N ASN A 231 -27.24 -21.99 9.65
CA ASN A 231 -28.39 -22.60 10.28
C ASN A 231 -29.46 -22.87 9.22
N ASN A 232 -29.42 -24.08 8.71
CA ASN A 232 -30.47 -24.71 7.95
C ASN A 232 -31.66 -24.94 8.90
N ASN A 233 -32.63 -24.03 8.90
CA ASN A 233 -33.90 -24.24 9.61
C ASN A 233 -35.07 -23.67 8.80
N ASN A 234 -35.74 -24.58 8.10
CA ASN A 234 -37.18 -24.51 7.87
C ASN A 234 -37.87 -24.30 9.22
N ASN A 235 -38.55 -23.17 9.43
CA ASN A 235 -39.80 -23.09 10.19
C ASN A 235 -40.46 -21.72 10.09
N ASN A 236 -41.69 -21.73 9.57
CA ASN A 236 -42.86 -20.93 9.93
C ASN A 236 -42.65 -19.49 10.43
N TYR A 237 -42.97 -18.54 9.56
CA TYR A 237 -43.33 -17.18 9.95
C TYR A 237 -44.58 -17.22 10.85
N CYS A 238 -44.39 -16.93 12.14
CA CYS A 238 -45.49 -16.64 13.06
C CYS A 238 -45.87 -15.16 12.92
N PHE A 239 -47.10 -14.91 12.46
CA PHE A 239 -47.66 -13.57 12.34
C PHE A 239 -48.02 -13.06 13.74
N ASN A 240 -47.38 -11.98 14.20
CA ASN A 240 -47.71 -11.35 15.48
C ASN A 240 -48.62 -10.13 15.24
N PRO A 241 -49.93 -10.20 15.56
CA PRO A 241 -50.91 -9.16 15.25
C PRO A 241 -50.77 -7.89 16.11
N LEU A 242 -49.84 -7.85 17.07
CA LEU A 242 -49.63 -6.69 17.95
C LEU A 242 -48.76 -5.57 17.33
N ASN A 243 -48.26 -5.76 16.10
CA ASN A 243 -47.36 -4.80 15.45
C ASN A 243 -48.06 -3.81 14.49
N PHE A 244 -49.39 -3.76 14.48
CA PHE A 244 -50.15 -2.78 13.69
C PHE A 244 -50.73 -1.67 14.59
N PRO A 245 -50.58 -0.39 14.21
CA PRO A 245 -51.21 0.71 14.95
C PRO A 245 -52.74 0.63 14.81
N PRO A 246 -53.51 0.93 15.89
CA PRO A 246 -54.97 0.89 15.82
C PRO A 246 -55.50 2.00 14.92
N LEU A 247 -56.49 1.67 14.09
CA LEU A 247 -57.22 2.63 13.27
C LEU A 247 -57.96 3.65 14.18
N PRO A 248 -58.02 4.93 13.77
CA PRO A 248 -58.56 5.99 14.62
C PRO A 248 -60.06 5.83 14.81
N SER A 249 -60.50 5.79 16.07
CA SER A 249 -61.90 5.90 16.45
C SER A 249 -62.34 7.36 16.39
N THR A 250 -63.52 7.57 15.82
CA THR A 250 -64.21 8.86 15.75
C THR A 250 -64.60 9.34 17.14
N GLN A 251 -63.83 10.27 17.69
CA GLN A 251 -64.31 11.18 18.72
C GLN A 251 -64.12 12.62 18.25
N ALA A 252 -65.25 13.32 18.15
CA ALA A 252 -65.31 14.73 17.83
C ALA A 252 -64.59 15.54 18.92
N GLN A 253 -63.43 16.08 18.60
CA GLN A 253 -62.86 17.24 19.29
C GLN A 253 -62.74 18.37 18.29
N LEU A 254 -63.22 19.55 18.70
CA LEU A 254 -63.04 20.84 18.05
C LEU A 254 -61.54 21.18 17.96
N ASN A 255 -60.85 20.57 16.99
CA ASN A 255 -59.47 20.93 16.65
C ASN A 255 -59.51 21.88 15.47
N ASN A 256 -59.33 23.18 15.74
CA ASN A 256 -59.09 24.15 14.69
C ASN A 256 -57.75 23.83 14.00
N PRO A 257 -57.74 23.34 12.76
CA PRO A 257 -56.53 22.83 12.07
C PRO A 257 -55.51 23.92 11.75
N MET A 258 -55.86 25.19 11.98
CA MET A 258 -54.99 26.34 11.81
C MET A 258 -54.08 26.56 13.03
N MET A 259 -54.55 26.27 14.24
CA MET A 259 -53.76 26.40 15.48
C MET A 259 -52.72 25.29 15.61
N SER A 260 -53.08 24.04 15.28
CA SER A 260 -52.11 22.93 15.29
C SER A 260 -51.00 23.11 14.25
N LYS A 261 -51.30 23.69 13.09
CA LYS A 261 -50.29 24.06 12.09
C LYS A 261 -49.38 25.20 12.55
N LEU A 262 -49.89 26.12 13.37
CA LEU A 262 -49.10 27.21 13.94
C LEU A 262 -48.14 26.68 15.00
N ASP A 263 -48.61 25.80 15.88
CA ASP A 263 -47.77 25.13 16.89
C ASP A 263 -46.67 24.28 16.23
N ASP A 264 -47.01 23.52 15.19
CA ASP A 264 -46.03 22.76 14.38
C ASP A 264 -44.98 23.66 13.73
N LEU A 265 -45.37 24.86 13.29
CA LEU A 265 -44.46 25.84 12.69
C LEU A 265 -43.51 26.41 13.74
N ILE A 266 -44.02 26.71 14.94
CA ILE A 266 -43.23 27.22 16.07
C ILE A 266 -42.20 26.18 16.53
N VAL A 267 -42.59 24.90 16.61
CA VAL A 267 -41.66 23.80 16.92
C VAL A 267 -40.56 23.71 15.88
N LYS A 268 -40.90 23.73 14.58
CA LYS A 268 -39.89 23.69 13.50
C LYS A 268 -38.96 24.89 13.49
N ILE A 269 -39.45 26.09 13.83
CA ILE A 269 -38.61 27.30 13.94
C ILE A 269 -37.63 27.18 15.10
N ASN A 270 -38.06 26.61 16.23
CA ASN A 270 -37.18 26.35 17.36
C ASN A 270 -36.12 25.29 17.02
N ASP A 271 -36.49 24.21 16.33
CA ASP A 271 -35.52 23.20 15.86
C ASP A 271 -34.47 23.80 14.92
N VAL A 272 -34.89 24.69 14.01
CA VAL A 272 -33.97 25.40 13.10
C VAL A 272 -33.03 26.32 13.88
N LYS A 273 -33.53 27.02 14.90
CA LYS A 273 -32.73 27.89 15.76
C LYS A 273 -31.69 27.09 16.55
N ASP A 274 -32.07 25.95 17.10
CA ASP A 274 -31.15 25.07 17.84
C ASP A 274 -30.10 24.45 16.92
N HIS A 275 -30.49 24.08 15.71
CA HIS A 275 -29.56 23.58 14.70
C HIS A 275 -28.57 24.67 14.25
N LEU A 276 -29.02 25.92 14.12
CA LEU A 276 -28.15 27.08 13.84
C LEU A 276 -27.15 27.30 14.97
N ALA A 277 -27.59 27.30 16.23
CA ALA A 277 -26.70 27.43 17.38
C ALA A 277 -25.65 26.30 17.44
N SER A 278 -26.04 25.08 17.11
CA SER A 278 -25.13 23.93 17.01
C SER A 278 -24.08 24.09 15.90
N ILE A 279 -24.48 24.65 14.75
CA ILE A 279 -23.55 24.93 13.64
C ILE A 279 -22.56 26.02 14.04
N THR A 280 -23.02 27.11 14.66
CA THR A 280 -22.14 28.20 15.13
C THR A 280 -21.11 27.67 16.13
N LEU A 281 -21.52 26.86 17.10
CA LEU A 281 -20.60 26.25 18.08
C LEU A 281 -19.56 25.34 17.41
N LYS A 282 -19.95 24.57 16.38
CA LYS A 282 -19.02 23.73 15.61
C LYS A 282 -18.04 24.56 14.80
N HIS A 283 -18.49 25.69 14.25
CA HIS A 283 -17.65 26.62 13.52
C HIS A 283 -16.58 27.24 14.42
N ASP A 284 -16.95 27.72 15.61
CA ASP A 284 -16.00 28.28 16.59
C ASP A 284 -14.94 27.24 17.02
N LYS A 285 -15.35 25.98 17.22
CA LYS A 285 -14.43 24.88 17.53
C LYS A 285 -13.47 24.61 16.37
N PHE A 286 -13.96 24.69 15.14
CA PHE A 286 -13.14 24.50 13.96
C PHE A 286 -12.13 25.63 13.79
N GLU A 287 -12.52 26.89 14.01
CA GLU A 287 -11.57 28.01 13.96
C GLU A 287 -10.46 27.88 15.01
N LYS A 288 -10.81 27.53 16.25
CA LYS A 288 -9.83 27.26 17.31
C LYS A 288 -8.86 26.15 16.91
N PHE A 289 -9.38 25.07 16.33
CA PHE A 289 -8.56 23.97 15.82
C PHE A 289 -7.61 24.42 14.70
N MET A 290 -8.09 25.26 13.75
CA MET A 290 -7.24 25.77 12.66
C MET A 290 -6.11 26.64 13.18
N VAL A 291 -6.36 27.49 14.18
CA VAL A 291 -5.32 28.31 14.81
C VAL A 291 -4.30 27.45 15.56
N GLU A 292 -4.76 26.47 16.33
CA GLU A 292 -3.89 25.52 17.04
C GLU A 292 -3.00 24.76 16.05
N LYS A 293 -3.60 24.27 14.95
CA LYS A 293 -2.90 23.52 13.92
C LYS A 293 -1.85 24.37 13.20
N ALA A 294 -2.17 25.63 12.87
CA ALA A 294 -1.22 26.56 12.27
C ALA A 294 -0.03 26.86 13.18
N LYS A 295 -0.25 27.00 14.50
CA LYS A 295 0.84 27.15 15.48
C LYS A 295 1.72 25.91 15.53
N GLN A 296 1.11 24.72 15.55
CA GLN A 296 1.85 23.46 15.55
C GLN A 296 2.68 23.29 14.28
N ASP A 297 2.12 23.60 13.11
CA ASP A 297 2.82 23.49 11.83
C ASP A 297 3.99 24.50 11.76
N THR A 298 3.84 25.69 12.33
CA THR A 298 4.93 26.68 12.44
C THR A 298 6.07 26.16 13.32
N HIS A 299 5.75 25.54 14.45
CA HIS A 299 6.75 24.93 15.35
C HIS A 299 7.50 23.78 14.68
N VAL A 300 6.79 22.91 13.95
CA VAL A 300 7.41 21.82 13.19
C VAL A 300 8.33 22.36 12.11
N SER A 301 7.93 23.43 11.40
CA SER A 301 8.79 24.07 10.39
C SER A 301 10.10 24.58 11.00
N GLN A 302 10.03 25.25 12.15
CA GLN A 302 11.23 25.76 12.85
C GLN A 302 12.19 24.63 13.28
N GLN A 303 11.63 23.49 13.72
CA GLN A 303 12.44 22.32 14.07
C GLN A 303 13.13 21.71 12.84
N ILE A 304 12.44 21.65 11.70
CA ILE A 304 13.03 21.16 10.45
C ILE A 304 14.17 22.07 9.98
N ASP A 305 13.98 23.39 10.05
CA ASP A 305 15.03 24.35 9.67
C ASP A 305 16.27 24.21 10.56
N THR A 306 16.07 24.01 11.87
CA THR A 306 17.17 23.78 12.83
C THR A 306 17.91 22.48 12.52
N LEU A 307 17.19 21.39 12.23
CA LEU A 307 17.79 20.11 11.85
C LEU A 307 18.57 20.22 10.53
N SER A 308 18.05 20.98 9.57
CA SER A 308 18.73 21.20 8.29
C SER A 308 20.03 22.01 8.47
N ALA A 309 20.07 22.97 9.38
CA ALA A 309 21.29 23.72 9.70
C ALA A 309 22.35 22.79 10.33
N ASN A 310 21.93 21.95 11.29
CA ASN A 310 22.82 20.98 11.93
C ASN A 310 23.38 19.96 10.93
N ASP A 311 22.57 19.46 9.99
CA ASP A 311 23.05 18.53 8.94
C ASP A 311 24.16 19.15 8.07
N GLN A 312 24.04 20.45 7.74
CA GLN A 312 25.08 21.16 7.00
C GLN A 312 26.38 21.29 7.80
N GLU A 313 26.28 21.55 9.10
CA GLU A 313 27.44 21.62 10.00
C GLU A 313 28.12 20.25 10.12
N PHE A 314 27.36 19.18 10.34
CA PHE A 314 27.90 17.82 10.39
C PHE A 314 28.59 17.40 9.09
N LYS A 315 28.04 17.77 7.92
CA LYS A 315 28.68 17.50 6.62
C LYS A 315 30.03 18.21 6.49
N LYS A 316 30.13 19.44 6.98
CA LYS A 316 31.39 20.19 6.99
C LYS A 316 32.43 19.53 7.89
N ASP A 317 32.02 19.08 9.08
CA ASP A 317 32.90 18.37 10.01
C ASP A 317 33.35 17.02 9.46
N LEU A 318 32.44 16.28 8.81
CA LEU A 318 32.78 15.01 8.15
C LEU A 318 33.85 15.21 7.06
N LEU A 319 33.71 16.25 6.23
CA LEU A 319 34.69 16.61 5.21
C LEU A 319 36.05 16.98 5.82
N ASN A 320 36.05 17.75 6.90
CA ASN A 320 37.27 18.11 7.62
C ASN A 320 37.98 16.88 8.19
N HIS A 321 37.24 15.97 8.83
CA HIS A 321 37.80 14.73 9.34
C HIS A 321 38.32 13.82 8.23
N HIS A 322 37.61 13.72 7.10
CA HIS A 322 38.07 12.96 5.95
C HIS A 322 39.41 13.51 5.42
N MET A 323 39.54 14.84 5.27
CA MET A 323 40.81 15.45 4.86
C MET A 323 41.93 15.19 5.87
N LEU A 324 41.65 15.21 7.18
CA LEU A 324 42.64 14.91 8.21
C LEU A 324 43.12 13.46 8.13
N LEU A 325 42.20 12.52 7.99
CA LEU A 325 42.52 11.10 7.83
C LEU A 325 43.36 10.86 6.57
N GLN A 326 42.96 11.45 5.44
CA GLN A 326 43.71 11.34 4.19
C GLN A 326 45.12 11.95 4.32
N ARG A 327 45.27 13.05 5.06
CA ARG A 327 46.59 13.64 5.36
C ARG A 327 47.44 12.70 6.21
N HIS A 328 46.87 12.10 7.25
CA HIS A 328 47.57 11.13 8.09
C HIS A 328 47.98 9.89 7.29
N GLU A 329 47.08 9.31 6.51
CA GLU A 329 47.39 8.17 5.64
C GLU A 329 48.52 8.52 4.67
N ASN A 330 48.48 9.68 4.02
CA ASN A 330 49.57 10.13 3.15
C ASN A 330 50.88 10.30 3.91
N PHE A 331 50.86 10.90 5.10
CA PHE A 331 52.06 11.07 5.93
C PHE A 331 52.67 9.72 6.31
N PHE A 332 51.85 8.76 6.77
CA PHE A 332 52.33 7.44 7.15
C PHE A 332 52.85 6.65 5.94
N THR A 333 52.10 6.61 4.85
CA THR A 333 52.44 5.79 3.67
C THR A 333 53.58 6.36 2.84
N LYS A 334 53.68 7.68 2.69
CA LYS A 334 54.66 8.32 1.81
C LYS A 334 55.93 8.78 2.52
N LEU A 335 55.85 9.04 3.83
CA LEU A 335 56.99 9.58 4.58
C LEU A 335 57.46 8.60 5.65
N PHE A 336 56.59 8.27 6.61
CA PHE A 336 57.00 7.56 7.82
C PHE A 336 57.43 6.11 7.55
N ILE A 337 56.62 5.36 6.78
CA ILE A 337 56.93 3.96 6.46
C ILE A 337 58.21 3.83 5.61
N PRO A 338 58.41 4.60 4.51
CA PRO A 338 59.67 4.58 3.77
C PRO A 338 60.88 4.96 4.62
N MET A 339 60.75 5.98 5.47
CA MET A 339 61.83 6.38 6.38
C MET A 339 62.23 5.25 7.33
N LEU A 340 61.26 4.52 7.90
CA LEU A 340 61.57 3.35 8.74
C LEU A 340 62.20 2.20 7.94
N GLU A 341 61.74 1.95 6.70
CA GLU A 341 62.34 0.96 5.80
C GLU A 341 63.83 1.27 5.55
N ASP A 342 64.15 2.54 5.29
CA ASP A 342 65.51 3.01 5.06
C ASP A 342 66.38 2.88 6.32
N VAL A 343 65.86 3.25 7.49
CA VAL A 343 66.58 3.14 8.77
C VAL A 343 66.89 1.67 9.09
N PHE A 344 65.92 0.76 8.95
CA PHE A 344 66.16 -0.66 9.21
C PHE A 344 67.12 -1.28 8.20
N SER A 345 67.04 -0.88 6.93
CA SER A 345 67.99 -1.32 5.88
C SER A 345 69.41 -0.84 6.18
N TRP A 346 69.56 0.41 6.61
CA TRP A 346 70.85 0.97 7.01
C TRP A 346 71.41 0.26 8.24
N MET A 347 70.62 0.03 9.28
CA MET A 347 71.05 -0.72 10.47
C MET A 347 71.48 -2.15 10.11
N ALA A 348 70.78 -2.82 9.20
CA ALA A 348 71.14 -4.15 8.73
C ALA A 348 72.48 -4.16 7.96
N LEU A 349 72.77 -3.08 7.21
CA LEU A 349 74.04 -2.90 6.51
C LEU A 349 75.21 -2.67 7.50
N GLN A 350 74.98 -1.90 8.57
CA GLN A 350 75.98 -1.64 9.61
C GLN A 350 76.27 -2.86 10.51
N ASN A 351 75.40 -3.89 10.47
CA ASN A 351 75.58 -5.13 11.23
C ASN A 351 76.58 -6.10 10.57
N GLN A 352 77.70 -5.58 10.10
CA GLN A 352 78.77 -6.32 9.43
C GLN A 352 80.14 -5.90 9.99
N ASP A 353 81.06 -6.86 10.11
CA ASP A 353 82.45 -6.57 10.46
C ASP A 353 83.21 -5.94 9.28
N LYS A 354 84.46 -5.51 9.51
CA LYS A 354 85.31 -4.92 8.44
C LYS A 354 85.63 -5.90 7.29
N LYS A 355 85.30 -7.18 7.43
CA LYS A 355 85.48 -8.25 6.44
C LYS A 355 84.16 -8.66 5.78
N GLY A 356 83.03 -8.02 6.12
CA GLY A 356 81.70 -8.31 5.59
C GLY A 356 80.95 -9.45 6.27
N ASN A 357 81.47 -10.00 7.37
CA ASN A 357 80.77 -11.05 8.13
C ASN A 357 79.70 -10.42 9.02
N THR A 358 78.56 -11.09 9.14
CA THR A 358 77.46 -10.60 9.99
C THR A 358 77.87 -10.65 11.47
N LEU A 359 77.75 -9.53 12.18
CA LEU A 359 78.13 -9.43 13.61
C LEU A 359 77.13 -10.15 14.51
N ASP A 360 75.83 -9.95 14.27
CA ASP A 360 74.74 -10.62 14.97
C ASP A 360 73.69 -11.12 13.97
N ALA A 361 73.60 -12.44 13.81
CA ALA A 361 72.70 -13.07 12.86
C ALA A 361 71.21 -12.94 13.26
N ASP A 362 70.88 -12.92 14.56
CA ASP A 362 69.50 -12.77 15.02
C ASP A 362 69.01 -11.34 14.77
N LEU A 363 69.84 -10.35 15.13
CA LEU A 363 69.53 -8.94 14.88
C LEU A 363 69.32 -8.66 13.38
N LYS A 364 70.19 -9.21 12.51
CA LYS A 364 70.03 -9.09 11.05
C LYS A 364 68.70 -9.69 10.58
N CYS A 365 68.38 -10.90 11.02
CA CYS A 365 67.13 -11.58 10.66
C CYS A 365 65.89 -10.81 11.14
N ARG A 366 65.95 -10.16 12.31
CA ARG A 366 64.86 -9.31 12.82
C ARG A 366 64.69 -8.03 12.00
N LEU A 367 65.79 -7.34 11.67
CA LEU A 367 65.76 -6.12 10.86
C LEU A 367 65.24 -6.40 9.44
N GLU A 368 65.68 -7.48 8.79
CA GLU A 368 65.18 -7.90 7.48
C GLU A 368 63.68 -8.23 7.51
N ARG A 369 63.20 -8.86 8.59
CA ARG A 369 61.76 -9.09 8.80
C ARG A 369 60.97 -7.78 8.92
N TYR A 370 61.49 -6.79 9.65
CA TYR A 370 60.85 -5.48 9.77
C TYR A 370 60.80 -4.73 8.43
N VAL A 371 61.87 -4.78 7.62
CA VAL A 371 61.88 -4.22 6.26
C VAL A 371 60.78 -4.84 5.39
N VAL A 372 60.63 -6.18 5.41
CA VAL A 372 59.57 -6.88 4.66
C VAL A 372 58.17 -6.49 5.16
N GLN A 373 57.98 -6.34 6.47
CA GLN A 373 56.71 -5.89 7.05
C GLN A 373 56.35 -4.45 6.63
N MET A 374 57.33 -3.53 6.66
CA MET A 374 57.12 -2.15 6.22
C MET A 374 56.78 -2.06 4.72
N ARG A 375 57.45 -2.85 3.88
CA ARG A 375 57.15 -2.92 2.43
C ARG A 375 55.74 -3.46 2.15
N LYS A 376 55.33 -4.53 2.86
CA LYS A 376 53.96 -5.06 2.75
C LYS A 376 52.90 -4.05 3.19
N THR A 377 53.20 -3.26 4.21
CA THR A 377 52.31 -2.19 4.71
C THR A 377 52.21 -1.06 3.69
N ARG A 378 53.33 -0.66 3.07
CA ARG A 378 53.36 0.34 1.99
C ARG A 378 52.57 -0.08 0.74
N GLU A 379 52.61 -1.36 0.40
CA GLU A 379 51.86 -1.92 -0.74
C GLU A 379 50.36 -2.16 -0.44
N GLY A 380 49.87 -1.80 0.75
CA GLY A 380 48.48 -2.04 1.15
C GLY A 380 48.12 -3.52 1.33
N LYS A 381 49.12 -4.40 1.40
CA LYS A 381 48.95 -5.87 1.52
C LYS A 381 48.90 -6.34 2.96
N HIS A 382 49.02 -5.44 3.93
CA HIS A 382 48.84 -5.75 5.34
C HIS A 382 47.44 -5.33 5.79
N ARG A 383 46.51 -6.29 5.82
CA ARG A 383 45.31 -6.17 6.65
C ARG A 383 45.76 -6.43 8.08
N PHE A 384 45.55 -5.45 8.97
CA PHE A 384 45.57 -5.69 10.40
C PHE A 384 44.44 -6.70 10.68
N ASN A 385 44.81 -7.93 11.05
CA ASN A 385 43.89 -8.87 11.70
C ASN A 385 43.98 -8.66 13.20
#